data_AF-A0A5B9FUL3-F1
#
_entry.id   AF-A0A5B9FUL3-F1
#
_cell.length_a   1.000
_cell.length_b   1.000
_cell.length_c   1.000
_cell.angle_alpha   90.00
_cell.angle_beta   90.00
_cell.angle_gamma   90.00
#
_symmetry.space_group_name_H-M   'P 1'
#
loop_
_entity.id
_entity.type
_entity.pdbx_description
1 polymer ?
#
loop_
_entity_poly.entity_id
_entity_poly.type
_entity_poly.pdbx_seq_one_letter_code
_entity_poly.pdbx_strand_id
1 'polypeptide(L)'
;MNLTKTLRDLGYDLIEGPVRNHKPLQLWIKRNFDEAELYYESIDHAFKSDVELNEITTDALTVNSSTKNDYNFNIGITLLEDILKSMGLGAFNVSAKIQSGYKVTISYDNSITKEYAIGNIINYLSSADFVHPNPILLKNANRNNILLITGAIFAKNLIVEIETDFTLDSELLVKLNNAAQGNLDFSKMGQNVLKMTSSANMHFPIAVKASRIDFDRGKFSNLNLVGDNRNFF
;
A
#
# COMPACT_ATOMS: atom_id res chain seq x y z
N MET A 1 -2.08 17.44 7.05
CA MET A 1 -2.74 17.31 5.72
C MET A 1 -3.31 15.90 5.60
N ASN A 2 -4.37 15.67 4.81
CA ASN A 2 -4.93 14.33 4.62
C ASN A 2 -4.02 13.50 3.70
N LEU A 3 -3.61 12.31 4.14
CA LEU A 3 -2.67 11.46 3.41
C LEU A 3 -3.27 10.97 2.09
N THR A 4 -4.50 10.43 2.12
CA THR A 4 -5.16 9.89 0.92
C THR A 4 -5.31 10.94 -0.17
N LYS A 5 -5.68 12.17 0.20
CA LYS A 5 -5.77 13.28 -0.76
C LYS A 5 -4.42 13.61 -1.38
N THR A 6 -3.38 13.70 -0.55
CA THR A 6 -2.02 14.02 -1.01
C THR A 6 -1.50 12.97 -1.98
N LEU A 7 -1.72 11.68 -1.67
CA LEU A 7 -1.36 10.57 -2.55
C LEU A 7 -2.12 10.63 -3.88
N ARG A 8 -3.42 10.91 -3.84
CA ARG A 8 -4.26 11.02 -5.04
C ARG A 8 -3.81 12.12 -5.98
N ASP A 9 -3.45 13.29 -5.45
CA ASP A 9 -2.92 14.41 -6.24
C ASP A 9 -1.62 14.04 -6.99
N LEU A 10 -0.91 13.00 -6.51
CA LEU A 10 0.32 12.46 -7.09
C LEU A 10 0.07 11.22 -7.97
N GLY A 11 -1.19 10.78 -8.08
CA GLY A 11 -1.60 9.59 -8.83
C GLY A 11 -1.35 8.26 -8.11
N TYR A 12 -1.20 8.29 -6.77
CA TYR A 12 -1.08 7.10 -5.94
C TYR A 12 -2.39 6.83 -5.19
N ASP A 13 -2.73 5.55 -5.07
CA ASP A 13 -3.79 5.06 -4.20
C ASP A 13 -3.17 4.47 -2.93
N LEU A 14 -3.72 4.85 -1.77
CA LEU A 14 -3.36 4.23 -0.49
C LEU A 14 -3.82 2.77 -0.51
N ILE A 15 -2.95 1.86 -0.06
CA ILE A 15 -3.34 0.44 0.12
C ILE A 15 -4.18 0.36 1.39
N GLU A 16 -5.44 -0.01 1.28
CA GLU A 16 -6.35 -0.18 2.41
C GLU A 16 -6.52 -1.65 2.81
N GLY A 17 -6.23 -2.60 1.90
CA GLY A 17 -6.35 -4.02 2.16
C GLY A 17 -5.30 -4.62 3.12
N PRO A 18 -5.57 -5.81 3.68
CA PRO A 18 -4.63 -6.55 4.53
C PRO A 18 -3.43 -7.11 3.75
N VAL A 19 -3.56 -7.21 2.43
CA VAL A 19 -2.49 -7.69 1.55
C VAL A 19 -1.57 -6.52 1.20
N ARG A 20 -0.37 -6.50 1.78
CA ARG A 20 0.67 -5.48 1.51
C ARG A 20 1.95 -6.08 0.93
N ASN A 21 1.80 -6.81 -0.18
CA ASN A 21 2.93 -7.35 -0.96
C ASN A 21 3.11 -6.64 -2.32
N HIS A 22 2.44 -5.51 -2.51
CA HIS A 22 2.46 -4.71 -3.73
C HIS A 22 3.89 -4.28 -4.10
N LYS A 23 4.28 -4.52 -5.36
CA LYS A 23 5.57 -4.17 -5.94
C LYS A 23 5.39 -3.64 -7.36
N PRO A 24 6.27 -2.73 -7.82
CA PRO A 24 6.30 -2.34 -9.22
C PRO A 24 6.41 -3.56 -10.15
N LEU A 25 5.86 -3.41 -11.35
CA LEU A 25 5.76 -4.43 -12.40
C LEU A 25 4.84 -5.63 -12.10
N GLN A 26 4.24 -5.72 -10.92
CA GLN A 26 3.19 -6.72 -10.70
C GLN A 26 1.95 -6.44 -11.56
N LEU A 27 1.35 -7.52 -12.04
CA LEU A 27 0.06 -7.48 -12.73
C LEU A 27 -1.03 -7.93 -11.77
N TRP A 28 -2.11 -7.16 -11.71
CA TRP A 28 -3.28 -7.43 -10.90
C TRP A 28 -4.51 -7.51 -11.81
N ILE A 29 -5.47 -8.35 -11.46
CA ILE A 29 -6.77 -8.39 -12.12
C ILE A 29 -7.76 -7.64 -11.26
N LYS A 30 -8.47 -6.70 -11.88
CA LYS A 30 -9.63 -6.04 -11.29
C LYS A 30 -10.81 -6.15 -12.23
N ARG A 31 -11.69 -7.11 -11.94
CA ARG A 31 -13.00 -7.25 -12.60
C ARG A 31 -13.98 -6.25 -12.00
N ASN A 32 -15.11 -6.04 -12.68
CA ASN A 32 -16.19 -5.23 -12.14
C ASN A 32 -16.71 -5.88 -10.85
N PHE A 33 -16.86 -5.09 -9.78
CA PHE A 33 -17.36 -5.49 -8.46
C PHE A 33 -16.48 -6.44 -7.63
N ASP A 34 -15.46 -7.07 -8.19
CA ASP A 34 -14.50 -7.91 -7.43
C ASP A 34 -13.37 -7.08 -6.82
N GLU A 35 -12.69 -7.56 -5.76
CA GLU A 35 -11.45 -6.94 -5.28
C GLU A 35 -10.30 -7.11 -6.30
N ALA A 36 -9.24 -6.32 -6.18
CA ALA A 36 -8.05 -6.53 -6.99
C ALA A 36 -7.31 -7.76 -6.48
N GLU A 37 -6.96 -8.67 -7.39
CA GLU A 37 -6.21 -9.89 -7.07
C GLU A 37 -4.90 -9.93 -7.83
N LEU A 38 -3.84 -10.39 -7.17
CA LEU A 38 -2.54 -10.57 -7.82
C LEU A 38 -2.67 -11.60 -8.95
N TYR A 39 -2.29 -11.20 -10.16
CA TYR A 39 -2.34 -12.05 -11.33
C TYR A 39 -0.97 -12.60 -11.69
N TYR A 40 0.04 -11.74 -11.73
CA TYR A 40 1.44 -12.12 -11.94
C TYR A 40 2.37 -11.29 -11.05
N GLU A 41 3.35 -11.96 -10.45
CA GLU A 41 4.39 -11.33 -9.62
C GLU A 41 5.33 -10.38 -10.40
N SER A 42 5.41 -10.53 -11.72
CA SER A 42 6.14 -9.64 -12.62
C SER A 42 5.47 -9.61 -13.98
N ILE A 43 5.59 -8.47 -14.68
CA ILE A 43 5.18 -8.29 -16.07
C ILE A 43 5.84 -9.34 -16.99
N ASP A 44 7.08 -9.73 -16.68
CA ASP A 44 7.86 -10.70 -17.46
C ASP A 44 7.31 -12.14 -17.39
N HIS A 45 6.43 -12.43 -16.43
CA HIS A 45 5.76 -13.72 -16.36
C HIS A 45 4.60 -13.83 -17.38
N ALA A 46 4.06 -12.69 -17.81
CA ALA A 46 2.96 -12.62 -18.76
C ALA A 46 3.41 -12.19 -20.15
N PHE A 47 4.41 -11.31 -20.21
CA PHE A 47 4.90 -10.66 -21.41
C PHE A 47 6.40 -10.89 -21.57
N LYS A 48 6.88 -10.86 -22.81
CA LYS A 48 8.30 -10.90 -23.14
C LYS A 48 8.60 -9.79 -24.15
N SER A 49 9.58 -8.96 -23.84
CA SER A 49 10.12 -7.90 -24.70
C SER A 49 11.64 -7.82 -24.52
N ASP A 50 12.33 -7.30 -25.54
CA ASP A 50 13.77 -7.01 -25.48
C ASP A 50 14.07 -5.63 -24.86
N VAL A 51 13.04 -4.85 -24.51
CA VAL A 51 13.18 -3.55 -23.84
C VAL A 51 13.54 -3.76 -22.38
N GLU A 52 14.65 -3.18 -21.93
CA GLU A 52 15.05 -3.25 -20.53
C GLU A 52 14.27 -2.23 -19.67
N LEU A 53 13.67 -2.72 -18.58
CA LEU A 53 12.98 -1.90 -17.58
C LEU A 53 13.90 -1.64 -16.39
N ASN A 54 14.23 -0.37 -16.16
CA ASN A 54 15.10 0.05 -15.07
C ASN A 54 14.29 0.69 -13.93
N GLU A 55 14.42 0.16 -12.70
CA GLU A 55 13.77 0.72 -11.51
C GLU A 55 14.44 2.03 -11.11
N ILE A 56 13.62 3.05 -10.88
CA ILE A 56 14.04 4.32 -10.32
C ILE A 56 13.64 4.31 -8.84
N THR A 57 14.62 4.38 -7.95
CA THR A 57 14.38 4.58 -6.51
C THR A 57 14.69 6.02 -6.16
N THR A 58 13.74 6.70 -5.55
CA THR A 58 13.92 8.06 -5.05
C THR A 58 13.39 8.19 -3.63
N ASP A 59 13.96 9.13 -2.88
CA ASP A 59 13.36 9.61 -1.62
C ASP A 59 12.14 10.52 -1.89
N ALA A 60 11.74 10.67 -3.16
CA ALA A 60 10.82 11.69 -3.61
C ALA A 60 9.36 11.29 -3.36
N LEU A 61 8.58 12.30 -2.94
CA LEU A 61 7.22 12.26 -2.39
C LEU A 61 7.23 11.87 -0.92
N THR A 62 7.67 12.80 -0.07
CA THR A 62 7.72 12.66 1.40
C THR A 62 6.33 12.46 1.97
N VAL A 63 5.83 11.24 1.89
CA VAL A 63 4.85 10.74 2.85
C VAL A 63 5.61 10.66 4.17
N ASN A 64 5.41 11.69 4.97
CA ASN A 64 5.98 11.76 6.31
C ASN A 64 4.83 11.95 7.31
N SER A 65 5.17 11.97 8.58
CA SER A 65 4.21 12.08 9.68
C SER A 65 3.37 13.38 9.67
N SER A 66 3.67 14.36 8.80
CA SER A 66 2.84 15.57 8.61
C SER A 66 1.56 15.32 7.79
N THR A 67 1.54 14.25 6.99
CA THR A 67 0.37 13.76 6.26
C THR A 67 -0.22 12.56 6.99
N LYS A 68 -1.49 12.66 7.39
CA LYS A 68 -2.13 11.67 8.26
C LYS A 68 -3.59 11.47 7.92
N ASN A 69 -4.11 10.32 8.29
CA ASN A 69 -5.53 10.01 8.22
C ASN A 69 -6.08 9.78 9.61
N ASP A 70 -7.21 10.41 9.89
CA ASP A 70 -7.90 10.32 11.16
C ASP A 70 -9.13 9.42 10.97
N TYR A 71 -9.30 8.47 11.88
CA TYR A 71 -10.39 7.50 11.88
C TYR A 71 -11.09 7.48 13.22
N ASN A 72 -12.40 7.20 13.21
CA ASN A 72 -13.12 6.82 14.42
C ASN A 72 -12.50 5.55 15.02
N PHE A 73 -12.47 5.47 16.35
CA PHE A 73 -11.70 4.47 17.09
C PHE A 73 -11.78 3.04 16.52
N ASN A 74 -12.98 2.45 16.45
CA ASN A 74 -13.14 1.06 15.99
C ASN A 74 -12.63 0.85 14.56
N ILE A 75 -12.93 1.77 13.64
CA ILE A 75 -12.47 1.70 12.24
C ILE A 75 -10.95 1.75 12.20
N GLY A 76 -10.36 2.69 12.95
CA GLY A 76 -8.92 2.85 12.98
C GLY A 76 -8.18 1.69 13.63
N ILE A 77 -8.75 1.05 14.66
CA ILE A 77 -8.19 -0.19 15.25
C ILE A 77 -8.25 -1.33 14.23
N THR A 78 -9.36 -1.50 13.50
CA THR A 78 -9.45 -2.53 12.45
C THR A 78 -8.37 -2.34 11.38
N LEU A 79 -8.24 -1.11 10.84
CA LEU A 79 -7.21 -0.80 9.84
C LEU A 79 -5.80 -1.01 10.40
N LEU A 80 -5.57 -0.62 11.66
CA LEU A 80 -4.29 -0.81 12.32
C LEU A 80 -3.92 -2.29 12.43
N GLU A 81 -4.85 -3.15 12.83
CA GLU A 81 -4.60 -4.59 12.95
C GLU A 81 -4.25 -5.22 11.60
N ASP A 82 -4.93 -4.81 10.52
CA ASP A 82 -4.60 -5.27 9.16
C ASP A 82 -3.20 -4.81 8.72
N ILE A 83 -2.83 -3.56 9.02
CA ILE A 83 -1.47 -3.05 8.76
C ILE A 83 -0.45 -3.87 9.56
N LEU A 84 -0.65 -4.05 10.87
CA LEU A 84 0.27 -4.82 11.71
C LEU A 84 0.41 -6.26 11.23
N LYS A 85 -0.69 -6.91 10.85
CA LYS A 85 -0.68 -8.26 10.27
C LYS A 85 0.18 -8.33 9.01
N SER A 86 0.05 -7.35 8.13
CA SER A 86 0.85 -7.28 6.89
C SER A 86 2.35 -7.06 7.15
N MET A 87 2.69 -6.45 8.30
CA MET A 87 4.07 -6.27 8.76
C MET A 87 4.62 -7.49 9.53
N GLY A 88 3.86 -8.59 9.60
CA GLY A 88 4.22 -9.78 10.37
C GLY A 88 3.98 -9.65 11.88
N LEU A 89 3.30 -8.59 12.32
CA LEU A 89 2.99 -8.27 13.71
C LEU A 89 1.54 -8.59 14.09
N GLY A 90 0.87 -9.47 13.33
CA GLY A 90 -0.54 -9.82 13.56
C GLY A 90 -0.83 -10.53 14.88
N ALA A 91 0.21 -11.07 15.55
CA ALA A 91 0.08 -11.60 16.91
C ALA A 91 -0.11 -10.50 17.97
N PHE A 92 0.30 -9.26 17.66
CA PHE A 92 0.08 -8.11 18.52
C PHE A 92 -1.36 -7.62 18.35
N ASN A 93 -2.27 -8.19 19.13
CA ASN A 93 -3.67 -7.83 19.12
C ASN A 93 -3.89 -6.52 19.90
N VAL A 94 -4.07 -5.41 19.17
CA VAL A 94 -4.25 -4.06 19.74
C VAL A 94 -5.61 -3.95 20.43
N SER A 95 -6.68 -4.46 19.80
CA SER A 95 -8.04 -4.39 20.34
C SER A 95 -8.19 -5.11 21.69
N ALA A 96 -7.41 -6.15 21.93
CA ALA A 96 -7.37 -6.84 23.23
C ALA A 96 -6.69 -6.01 24.34
N LYS A 97 -5.85 -5.04 23.98
CA LYS A 97 -5.10 -4.19 24.93
C LYS A 97 -5.73 -2.82 25.12
N ILE A 98 -6.36 -2.28 24.07
CA ILE A 98 -7.00 -0.96 24.07
C ILE A 98 -8.39 -1.16 23.49
N GLN A 99 -9.39 -1.15 24.37
CA GLN A 99 -10.77 -1.53 24.03
C GLN A 99 -11.66 -0.33 23.68
N SER A 100 -11.27 0.88 24.07
CA SER A 100 -12.06 2.10 23.87
C SER A 100 -11.19 3.33 23.60
N GLY A 101 -11.79 4.31 22.94
CA GLY A 101 -11.19 5.59 22.62
C GLY A 101 -12.06 6.39 21.66
N TYR A 102 -11.59 7.58 21.30
CA TYR A 102 -12.27 8.50 20.41
C TYR A 102 -11.79 8.38 18.97
N LYS A 103 -10.46 8.37 18.80
CA LYS A 103 -9.85 8.56 17.48
C LYS A 103 -8.55 7.78 17.36
N VAL A 104 -8.29 7.30 16.15
CA VAL A 104 -7.00 6.71 15.77
C VAL A 104 -6.48 7.48 14.56
N THR A 105 -5.25 7.97 14.66
CA THR A 105 -4.56 8.71 13.61
C THR A 105 -3.44 7.86 13.07
N ILE A 106 -3.41 7.62 11.75
CA ILE A 106 -2.39 6.80 11.10
C ILE A 106 -1.56 7.68 10.16
N SER A 107 -0.25 7.54 10.25
CA SER A 107 0.73 8.21 9.40
C SER A 107 1.95 7.32 9.19
N TYR A 108 2.81 7.72 8.26
CA TYR A 108 4.01 6.95 7.89
C TYR A 108 5.22 7.87 7.85
N ASP A 109 6.41 7.31 8.05
CA ASP A 109 7.67 8.05 7.97
C ASP A 109 8.78 7.23 7.32
N ASN A 110 9.84 7.92 6.93
CA ASN A 110 10.99 7.35 6.21
C ASN A 110 10.53 6.59 4.97
N SER A 111 9.81 7.29 4.08
CA SER A 111 9.28 6.72 2.85
C SER A 111 10.28 6.76 1.70
N ILE A 112 10.28 5.72 0.88
CA ILE A 112 10.96 5.68 -0.41
C ILE A 112 9.94 5.37 -1.51
N THR A 113 10.18 5.90 -2.70
CA THR A 113 9.37 5.62 -3.89
C THR A 113 10.20 4.78 -4.85
N LYS A 114 9.58 3.69 -5.34
CA LYS A 114 10.12 2.88 -6.43
C LYS A 114 9.17 2.95 -7.61
N GLU A 115 9.68 3.33 -8.77
CA GLU A 115 8.86 3.49 -9.97
C GLU A 115 9.63 3.15 -11.24
N TYR A 116 8.88 3.00 -12.33
CA TYR A 116 9.42 2.82 -13.67
C TYR A 116 8.89 3.94 -14.55
N ALA A 117 9.76 4.52 -15.37
CA ALA A 117 9.38 5.57 -16.31
C ALA A 117 8.28 5.04 -17.24
N ILE A 118 7.12 5.73 -17.27
CA ILE A 118 5.94 5.26 -18.02
C ILE A 118 6.25 5.02 -19.50
N GLY A 119 7.10 5.86 -20.10
CA GLY A 119 7.54 5.70 -21.49
C GLY A 119 8.29 4.38 -21.74
N ASN A 120 9.10 3.92 -20.79
CA ASN A 120 9.82 2.64 -20.91
C ASN A 120 8.84 1.46 -20.83
N ILE A 121 7.86 1.52 -19.94
CA ILE A 121 6.82 0.50 -19.82
C ILE A 121 5.94 0.44 -21.08
N ILE A 122 5.58 1.59 -21.63
CA ILE A 122 4.84 1.68 -22.90
C ILE A 122 5.67 1.04 -24.01
N ASN A 123 6.96 1.36 -24.11
CA ASN A 123 7.85 0.80 -25.14
C ASN A 123 8.01 -0.72 -24.98
N TYR A 124 8.15 -1.19 -23.75
CA TYR A 124 8.16 -2.61 -23.41
C TYR A 124 6.88 -3.31 -23.90
N LEU A 125 5.70 -2.82 -23.49
CA LEU A 125 4.43 -3.46 -23.85
C LEU A 125 4.09 -3.35 -25.33
N SER A 126 4.54 -2.29 -26.01
CA SER A 126 4.35 -2.08 -27.44
C SER A 126 5.12 -3.09 -28.30
N SER A 127 6.25 -3.58 -27.78
CA SER A 127 7.10 -4.57 -28.44
C SER A 127 6.94 -5.99 -27.88
N ALA A 128 6.15 -6.15 -26.82
CA ALA A 128 6.00 -7.41 -26.13
C ALA A 128 5.05 -8.38 -26.84
N ASP A 129 5.30 -9.68 -26.66
CA ASP A 129 4.34 -10.75 -26.90
C ASP A 129 4.11 -11.54 -25.60
N PHE A 130 3.11 -12.42 -25.58
CA PHE A 130 2.93 -13.33 -24.45
C PHE A 130 4.07 -14.34 -24.39
N VAL A 131 4.48 -14.71 -23.17
CA VAL A 131 5.53 -15.73 -22.95
C VAL A 131 5.16 -17.08 -23.58
N HIS A 132 3.87 -17.40 -23.64
CA HIS A 132 3.31 -18.56 -24.33
C HIS A 132 1.85 -18.28 -24.72
N PRO A 133 1.23 -19.09 -25.61
CA PRO A 133 -0.19 -18.97 -25.91
C PRO A 133 -1.03 -18.98 -24.62
N ASN A 134 -1.83 -17.93 -24.41
CA ASN A 134 -2.60 -17.75 -23.18
C ASN A 134 -3.96 -17.08 -23.45
N PRO A 135 -5.01 -17.87 -23.75
CA PRO A 135 -6.34 -17.33 -24.04
C PRO A 135 -6.98 -16.56 -22.88
N ILE A 136 -6.63 -16.90 -21.63
CA ILE A 136 -7.17 -16.24 -20.44
C ILE A 136 -6.57 -14.84 -20.30
N LEU A 137 -5.25 -14.71 -20.46
CA LEU A 137 -4.55 -13.43 -20.48
C LEU A 137 -5.10 -12.52 -21.58
N LEU A 138 -5.25 -13.05 -22.81
CA LEU A 138 -5.83 -12.32 -23.93
C LEU A 138 -7.24 -11.81 -23.63
N LYS A 139 -8.09 -12.66 -23.04
CA LYS A 139 -9.46 -12.30 -22.66
C LYS A 139 -9.50 -11.21 -21.60
N ASN A 140 -8.62 -11.25 -20.61
CA ASN A 140 -8.55 -10.22 -19.56
C ASN A 140 -7.98 -8.91 -20.11
N ALA A 141 -6.97 -8.97 -20.98
CA ALA A 141 -6.38 -7.82 -21.63
C ALA A 141 -7.43 -7.09 -22.48
N ASN A 142 -8.15 -7.79 -23.37
CA ASN A 142 -9.20 -7.20 -24.20
C ASN A 142 -10.44 -6.71 -23.43
N ARG A 143 -10.59 -7.12 -22.15
CA ARG A 143 -11.65 -6.60 -21.25
C ARG A 143 -11.15 -5.47 -20.37
N ASN A 144 -9.91 -5.04 -20.57
CA ASN A 144 -9.24 -4.03 -19.78
C ASN A 144 -9.20 -4.38 -18.28
N ASN A 145 -9.17 -5.65 -17.91
CA ASN A 145 -9.20 -6.09 -16.50
C ASN A 145 -7.83 -6.03 -15.83
N ILE A 146 -6.75 -5.82 -16.59
CA ILE A 146 -5.38 -5.93 -16.09
C ILE A 146 -4.90 -4.55 -15.61
N LEU A 147 -4.48 -4.51 -14.36
CA LEU A 147 -3.76 -3.42 -13.75
C LEU A 147 -2.28 -3.76 -13.69
N LEU A 148 -1.44 -2.77 -13.91
CA LEU A 148 0.00 -2.82 -13.78
C LEU A 148 0.43 -1.81 -12.73
N ILE A 149 1.16 -2.26 -11.71
CA ILE A 149 1.77 -1.34 -10.75
C ILE A 149 2.99 -0.70 -11.41
N THR A 150 2.91 0.58 -11.71
CA THR A 150 3.99 1.35 -12.35
C THR A 150 4.88 2.04 -11.33
N GLY A 151 4.40 2.21 -10.10
CA GLY A 151 5.20 2.63 -8.96
C GLY A 151 4.57 2.27 -7.62
N ALA A 152 5.36 2.26 -6.57
CA ALA A 152 4.92 2.01 -5.21
C ALA A 152 5.72 2.86 -4.22
N ILE A 153 5.02 3.37 -3.21
CA ILE A 153 5.63 4.05 -2.06
C ILE A 153 5.73 3.04 -0.94
N PHE A 154 6.90 2.97 -0.34
CA PHE A 154 7.18 2.14 0.81
C PHE A 154 7.53 3.02 2.00
N ALA A 155 7.12 2.62 3.20
CA ALA A 155 7.52 3.27 4.44
C ALA A 155 8.32 2.33 5.31
N LYS A 156 9.24 2.88 6.09
CA LYS A 156 9.92 2.13 7.15
C LYS A 156 9.17 2.21 8.47
N ASN A 157 8.53 3.34 8.76
CA ASN A 157 7.84 3.54 10.03
C ASN A 157 6.35 3.74 9.83
N LEU A 158 5.58 3.05 10.66
CA LEU A 158 4.17 3.29 10.92
C LEU A 158 4.09 4.09 12.21
N ILE A 159 3.43 5.24 12.19
CA ILE A 159 3.21 6.08 13.36
C ILE A 159 1.70 6.19 13.58
N VAL A 160 1.27 5.80 14.79
CA VAL A 160 -0.14 5.77 15.16
C VAL A 160 -0.35 6.51 16.46
N GLU A 161 -1.36 7.38 16.48
CA GLU A 161 -1.80 8.08 17.69
C GLU A 161 -3.23 7.61 18.02
N ILE A 162 -3.40 6.99 19.18
CA ILE A 162 -4.69 6.53 19.69
C ILE A 162 -5.12 7.48 20.81
N GLU A 163 -6.19 8.23 20.56
CA GLU A 163 -6.82 9.11 21.55
C GLU A 163 -7.85 8.30 22.35
N THR A 164 -7.57 8.07 23.62
CA THR A 164 -8.37 7.24 24.53
C THR A 164 -9.40 8.07 25.32
N ASP A 165 -10.47 7.41 25.77
CA ASP A 165 -11.50 7.96 26.66
C ASP A 165 -11.15 7.82 28.15
N PHE A 166 -9.99 7.20 28.44
CA PHE A 166 -9.40 7.07 29.76
C PHE A 166 -7.99 7.65 29.79
N THR A 167 -7.50 7.93 31.00
CA THR A 167 -6.12 8.36 31.23
C THR A 167 -5.14 7.20 31.16
N LEU A 168 -4.08 7.37 30.40
CA LEU A 168 -3.00 6.40 30.24
C LEU A 168 -2.12 6.38 31.50
N ASP A 169 -2.17 5.28 32.24
CA ASP A 169 -1.23 5.04 33.33
C ASP A 169 0.09 4.43 32.82
N SER A 170 1.11 4.48 33.67
CA SER A 170 2.45 3.98 33.32
C SER A 170 2.51 2.45 33.27
N GLU A 171 1.61 1.74 33.95
CA GLU A 171 1.59 0.28 34.00
C GLU A 171 1.13 -0.31 32.66
N LEU A 172 0.12 0.31 32.03
CA LEU A 172 -0.34 -0.04 30.69
C LEU A 172 0.78 0.14 29.65
N LEU A 173 1.53 1.24 29.70
CA LEU A 173 2.67 1.47 28.80
C LEU A 173 3.74 0.39 28.93
N VAL A 174 4.06 -0.02 30.16
CA VAL A 174 5.01 -1.12 30.41
C VAL A 174 4.48 -2.44 29.86
N LYS A 175 3.19 -2.74 30.07
CA LYS A 175 2.54 -3.95 29.52
C LYS A 175 2.59 -3.97 27.99
N LEU A 176 2.31 -2.85 27.33
CA LEU A 176 2.34 -2.73 25.87
C LEU A 176 3.75 -2.93 25.30
N ASN A 177 4.75 -2.23 25.84
CA ASN A 177 6.13 -2.36 25.37
C ASN A 177 6.70 -3.77 25.62
N ASN A 178 6.39 -4.40 26.76
CA ASN A 178 6.79 -5.78 27.02
C ASN A 178 6.14 -6.78 26.04
N ALA A 179 4.87 -6.56 25.69
CA ALA A 179 4.17 -7.39 24.71
C ALA A 179 4.70 -7.19 23.28
N ALA A 180 5.20 -6.00 22.96
CA ALA A 180 5.71 -5.66 21.64
C ALA A 180 7.09 -6.26 21.31
N GLN A 181 7.85 -6.66 22.33
CA GLN A 181 9.18 -7.27 22.18
C GLN A 181 10.14 -6.46 21.30
N GLY A 182 10.04 -5.12 21.34
CA GLY A 182 10.89 -4.20 20.59
C GLY A 182 10.51 -3.98 19.11
N ASN A 183 9.44 -4.61 18.61
CA ASN A 183 8.93 -4.38 17.24
C ASN A 183 8.03 -3.14 17.12
N LEU A 184 7.48 -2.70 18.25
CA LEU A 184 6.66 -1.51 18.39
C LEU A 184 7.08 -0.77 19.66
N ASP A 185 7.21 0.54 19.56
CA ASP A 185 7.51 1.41 20.67
C ASP A 185 6.26 2.22 21.05
N PHE A 186 5.86 2.11 22.31
CA PHE A 186 4.70 2.80 22.87
C PHE A 186 5.14 3.91 23.82
N SER A 187 4.62 5.12 23.58
CA SER A 187 4.86 6.30 24.40
C SER A 187 3.56 7.07 24.61
N LYS A 188 3.53 7.94 25.63
CA LYS A 188 2.40 8.84 25.87
C LYS A 188 2.67 10.22 25.31
N MET A 189 1.64 10.83 24.73
CA MET A 189 1.58 12.23 24.38
C MET A 189 0.48 12.89 25.22
N GLY A 190 0.87 13.50 26.33
CA GLY A 190 -0.11 14.00 27.32
C GLY A 190 -0.74 12.88 28.13
N GLN A 191 -2.00 13.06 28.55
CA GLN A 191 -2.69 12.13 29.47
C GLN A 191 -3.49 11.02 28.74
N ASN A 192 -4.03 11.30 27.56
CA ASN A 192 -5.00 10.42 26.90
C ASN A 192 -4.62 10.08 25.45
N VAL A 193 -3.38 10.33 25.01
CA VAL A 193 -2.93 9.96 23.66
C VAL A 193 -1.77 9.00 23.76
N LEU A 194 -1.98 7.80 23.22
CA LEU A 194 -0.96 6.77 23.10
C LEU A 194 -0.35 6.87 21.71
N LYS A 195 0.95 7.11 21.64
CA LYS A 195 1.71 7.04 20.40
C LYS A 195 2.38 5.68 20.28
N MET A 196 2.10 4.99 19.18
CA MET A 196 2.79 3.80 18.74
C MET A 196 3.66 4.13 17.55
N THR A 197 4.91 3.67 17.54
CA THR A 197 5.79 3.74 16.38
C THR A 197 6.32 2.35 16.08
N SER A 198 6.23 1.91 14.83
CA SER A 198 6.89 0.66 14.43
C SER A 198 8.38 0.89 14.23
N SER A 199 9.17 -0.05 14.71
CA SER A 199 10.63 -0.11 14.58
C SER A 199 11.03 -1.09 13.46
N ALA A 200 10.29 -1.09 12.36
CA ALA A 200 10.49 -2.08 11.31
C ALA A 200 11.86 -1.92 10.63
N ASN A 201 12.58 -3.04 10.52
CA ASN A 201 13.85 -3.12 9.80
C ASN A 201 13.67 -3.17 8.27
N MET A 202 12.44 -3.32 7.79
CA MET A 202 12.12 -3.48 6.37
C MET A 202 11.05 -2.49 5.92
N HIS A 203 11.21 -2.02 4.69
CA HIS A 203 10.23 -1.19 4.01
C HIS A 203 9.01 -2.03 3.63
N PHE A 204 7.81 -1.52 3.91
CA PHE A 204 6.54 -2.14 3.51
C PHE A 204 5.75 -1.19 2.61
N PRO A 205 5.02 -1.70 1.60
CA PRO A 205 4.30 -0.85 0.68
C PRO A 205 3.10 -0.20 1.39
N ILE A 206 2.91 1.10 1.13
CA ILE A 206 1.83 1.90 1.71
C ILE A 206 0.89 2.47 0.64
N ALA A 207 1.39 2.72 -0.57
CA ALA A 207 0.60 3.26 -1.66
C ALA A 207 1.13 2.75 -3.00
N VAL A 208 0.26 2.66 -4.01
CA VAL A 208 0.61 2.19 -5.35
C VAL A 208 0.13 3.17 -6.41
N LYS A 209 0.92 3.30 -7.45
CA LYS A 209 0.54 3.94 -8.70
C LYS A 209 0.27 2.82 -9.70
N ALA A 210 -0.98 2.66 -10.07
CA ALA A 210 -1.41 1.60 -10.98
C ALA A 210 -1.93 2.18 -12.30
N SER A 211 -1.64 1.49 -13.40
CA SER A 211 -2.17 1.81 -14.72
C SER A 211 -2.91 0.62 -15.29
N ARG A 212 -4.07 0.86 -15.90
CA ARG A 212 -4.80 -0.15 -16.64
C ARG A 212 -4.13 -0.37 -17.98
N ILE A 213 -3.86 -1.63 -18.31
CA ILE A 213 -3.37 -2.01 -19.62
C ILE A 213 -4.55 -2.08 -20.58
N ASP A 214 -4.49 -1.27 -21.64
CA ASP A 214 -5.53 -1.21 -22.67
C ASP A 214 -5.09 -1.99 -23.90
N PHE A 215 -5.93 -2.94 -24.31
CA PHE A 215 -5.71 -3.76 -25.50
C PHE A 215 -6.85 -3.53 -26.49
N ASP A 216 -6.48 -3.25 -27.74
CA ASP A 216 -7.43 -3.23 -28.85
C ASP A 216 -7.18 -4.45 -29.74
N ARG A 217 -8.18 -5.33 -29.81
CA ARG A 217 -8.19 -6.53 -30.67
C ARG A 217 -6.92 -7.38 -30.56
N GLY A 218 -6.43 -7.58 -29.33
CA GLY A 218 -5.26 -8.41 -29.04
C GLY A 218 -3.91 -7.72 -29.22
N LYS A 219 -3.88 -6.41 -29.45
CA LYS A 219 -2.64 -5.62 -29.43
C LYS A 219 -2.67 -4.61 -28.31
N PHE A 220 -1.52 -4.39 -27.67
CA PHE A 220 -1.35 -3.29 -26.73
C PHE A 220 -1.64 -1.96 -27.43
N SER A 221 -2.41 -1.10 -26.76
CA SER A 221 -2.79 0.23 -27.25
C SER A 221 -2.17 1.33 -26.39
N ASN A 222 -2.41 1.29 -25.07
CA ASN A 222 -1.92 2.31 -24.14
C ASN A 222 -1.92 1.82 -22.68
N LEU A 223 -1.30 2.62 -21.80
CA LEU A 223 -1.43 2.55 -20.35
C LEU A 223 -2.22 3.76 -19.84
N ASN A 224 -3.31 3.51 -19.13
CA ASN A 224 -4.14 4.56 -18.56
C ASN A 224 -4.01 4.56 -17.04
N LEU A 225 -3.55 5.67 -16.45
CA LEU A 225 -3.46 5.80 -14.99
C LEU A 225 -4.84 5.53 -14.37
N VAL A 226 -4.87 4.66 -13.38
CA VAL A 226 -6.09 4.41 -12.61
C VAL A 226 -6.23 5.54 -11.58
N GLY A 227 -6.83 6.65 -12.01
CA GLY A 227 -7.08 7.83 -11.16
C GLY A 227 -8.53 7.96 -10.67
N ASP A 228 -9.38 6.98 -10.98
CA ASP A 228 -10.83 7.12 -10.83
C ASP A 228 -11.32 6.61 -9.47
N ASN A 229 -11.06 7.40 -8.41
CA ASN A 229 -11.78 7.52 -7.12
C ASN A 229 -12.22 6.25 -6.35
N ARG A 230 -11.74 5.06 -6.68
CA ARG A 230 -12.34 3.79 -6.20
C ARG A 230 -11.48 2.96 -5.26
N ASN A 231 -10.36 3.47 -4.74
CA ASN A 231 -9.45 2.75 -3.82
C ASN A 231 -9.31 1.28 -4.23
N PHE A 232 -8.59 1.03 -5.33
CA PHE A 232 -8.59 -0.28 -5.98
C PHE A 232 -7.87 -1.39 -5.19
N PHE A 233 -7.12 -1.02 -4.14
CA PHE A 233 -6.19 -1.87 -3.40
C PHE A 233 -6.28 -1.68 -1.88
#